data_AF-A0A357KN54-F1
#
_entry.id   AF-A0A357KN54-F1
#
_cell.length_a   1.000
_cell.length_b   1.000
_cell.length_c   1.000
_cell.angle_alpha   90.00
_cell.angle_beta   90.00
_cell.angle_gamma   90.00
#
_symmetry.space_group_name_H-M   'P 1'
#
loop_
_entity.id
_entity.type
_entity.pdbx_description
1 polymer ?
#
loop_
_entity_poly.entity_id
_entity_poly.type
_entity_poly.pdbx_seq_one_letter_code
_entity_poly.pdbx_strand_id
1 'polypeptide(L)'
;MSGFIKIISSWNTQFVPFLGWLGELRKADTLKADLLAGLTVALILIPQSMAYASLAGLPPYYGLYASFLPVMIAAFFGSSRQLATGPVAVISLMTAAALEPMAAGNPEGYLAYALLLALMVGLFQLALGLFKLGVLVDFLSHPVVMGFTNAAAIIIATSQLGKLFGVSVEKAEH
;
A
#
# COMPACT_ATOMS: atom_id res chain seq x y z
N MET A 1 -6.66 20.99 -31.17
CA MET A 1 -6.44 19.61 -31.69
C MET A 1 -5.18 18.91 -31.13
N SER A 2 -4.18 19.63 -30.58
CA SER A 2 -2.97 18.98 -30.03
C SER A 2 -3.11 18.43 -28.59
N GLY A 3 -4.09 18.91 -27.80
CA GLY A 3 -4.35 18.42 -26.44
C GLY A 3 -4.92 17.00 -26.37
N PHE A 4 -5.89 16.68 -27.23
CA PHE A 4 -6.50 15.33 -27.30
C PHE A 4 -5.50 14.26 -27.77
N ILE A 5 -4.62 14.60 -28.71
CA ILE A 5 -3.58 13.69 -29.22
C ILE A 5 -2.51 13.44 -28.14
N LYS A 6 -2.12 14.46 -27.35
CA LYS A 6 -1.25 14.27 -26.17
C LYS A 6 -1.90 13.42 -25.09
N ILE A 7 -3.21 13.57 -24.87
CA ILE A 7 -3.97 12.74 -23.95
C ILE A 7 -3.93 11.28 -24.41
N ILE A 8 -4.18 10.98 -25.67
CA ILE A 8 -4.17 9.59 -26.19
C ILE A 8 -2.74 9.01 -26.23
N SER A 9 -1.74 9.82 -26.59
CA SER A 9 -0.32 9.43 -26.54
C SER A 9 0.17 9.16 -25.11
N SER A 10 -0.43 9.78 -24.07
CA SER A 10 -0.06 9.49 -22.68
C SER A 10 -0.55 8.13 -22.20
N TRP A 11 -1.59 7.57 -22.83
CA TRP A 11 -2.14 6.30 -22.39
C TRP A 11 -1.16 5.16 -22.69
N ASN A 12 -0.49 5.20 -23.84
CA ASN A 12 0.46 4.15 -24.21
C ASN A 12 1.68 4.07 -23.27
N THR A 13 2.15 5.21 -22.73
CA THR A 13 3.20 5.24 -21.71
C THR A 13 2.69 5.01 -20.28
N GLN A 14 1.38 5.16 -20.02
CA GLN A 14 0.76 4.89 -18.72
C GLN A 14 0.45 3.40 -18.47
N PHE A 15 0.06 2.63 -19.48
CA PHE A 15 -0.33 1.22 -19.29
C PHE A 15 0.85 0.24 -19.28
N VAL A 16 1.97 0.60 -19.91
CA VAL A 16 3.17 -0.24 -19.99
C VAL A 16 4.46 0.54 -19.63
N PRO A 17 4.50 1.21 -18.47
CA PRO A 17 5.67 2.02 -18.08
C PRO A 17 6.93 1.18 -17.92
N PHE A 18 6.78 -0.10 -17.60
CA PHE A 18 7.90 -1.03 -17.45
C PHE A 18 8.77 -1.19 -18.70
N LEU A 19 8.20 -0.99 -19.90
CA LEU A 19 8.95 -1.08 -21.16
C LEU A 19 10.03 0.01 -21.27
N GLY A 20 9.85 1.15 -20.58
CA GLY A 20 10.82 2.25 -20.58
C GLY A 20 12.14 1.87 -19.93
N TRP A 21 12.12 0.99 -18.92
CA TRP A 21 13.32 0.59 -18.17
C TRP A 21 13.72 -0.88 -18.36
N LEU A 22 12.87 -1.70 -18.99
CA LEU A 22 13.15 -3.12 -19.28
C LEU A 22 14.47 -3.32 -20.06
N GLY A 23 14.85 -2.37 -20.92
CA GLY A 23 16.11 -2.41 -21.67
C GLY A 23 17.36 -2.32 -20.78
N GLU A 24 17.26 -1.70 -19.60
CA GLU A 24 18.37 -1.55 -18.65
C GLU A 24 18.76 -2.88 -18.00
N LEU A 25 17.78 -3.79 -17.83
CA LEU A 25 17.99 -5.12 -17.27
C LEU A 25 18.86 -6.03 -18.15
N ARG A 26 19.11 -5.64 -19.41
CA ARG A 26 20.06 -6.36 -20.28
C ARG A 26 21.50 -6.29 -19.78
N LYS A 27 21.84 -5.30 -18.96
CA LYS A 27 23.17 -5.17 -18.36
C LYS A 27 23.28 -6.14 -17.18
N ALA A 28 24.25 -7.06 -17.25
CA ALA A 28 24.44 -8.08 -16.23
C ALA A 28 24.70 -7.49 -14.82
N ASP A 29 25.39 -6.35 -14.72
CA ASP A 29 25.65 -5.69 -13.44
C ASP A 29 24.37 -5.12 -12.82
N THR A 30 23.50 -4.50 -13.63
CA THR A 30 22.20 -4.01 -13.18
C THR A 30 21.32 -5.16 -12.71
N LEU A 31 21.27 -6.27 -13.46
CA LEU A 31 20.47 -7.43 -13.09
C LEU A 31 20.92 -8.03 -11.75
N LYS A 32 22.24 -8.13 -11.52
CA LYS A 32 22.79 -8.61 -10.24
C LYS A 32 22.46 -7.66 -9.09
N ALA A 33 22.60 -6.35 -9.30
CA ALA A 33 22.28 -5.35 -8.30
C ALA A 33 20.78 -5.36 -7.93
N ASP A 34 19.90 -5.44 -8.92
CA ASP A 34 18.46 -5.50 -8.73
C ASP A 34 18.01 -6.79 -8.04
N LEU A 35 18.65 -7.92 -8.34
CA LEU A 35 18.35 -9.20 -7.69
C LEU A 35 18.73 -9.17 -6.20
N LEU A 36 19.89 -8.61 -5.87
CA LEU A 36 20.30 -8.41 -4.46
C LEU A 36 19.39 -7.41 -3.73
N ALA A 37 19.03 -6.30 -4.38
CA ALA A 37 18.11 -5.31 -3.83
C ALA A 37 16.72 -5.92 -3.60
N GLY A 38 16.18 -6.63 -4.58
CA GLY A 38 14.88 -7.31 -4.50
C GLY A 38 14.85 -8.37 -3.41
N LEU A 39 15.91 -9.18 -3.28
CA LEU A 39 16.03 -10.17 -2.19
C LEU A 39 16.05 -9.47 -0.82
N THR A 40 16.80 -8.38 -0.69
CA THR A 40 16.88 -7.60 0.55
C THR A 40 15.51 -7.01 0.92
N VAL A 41 14.81 -6.42 -0.04
CA VAL A 41 13.47 -5.87 0.16
C VAL A 41 12.48 -6.97 0.52
N ALA A 42 12.53 -8.13 -0.15
CA ALA A 42 11.65 -9.26 0.14
C ALA A 42 11.85 -9.78 1.58
N LEU A 43 13.10 -9.89 2.04
CA LEU A 43 13.42 -10.34 3.40
C LEU A 43 12.87 -9.37 4.47
N ILE A 44 12.90 -8.06 4.22
CA ILE A 44 12.31 -7.05 5.12
C ILE A 44 10.78 -7.10 5.05
N LEU A 45 10.21 -7.30 3.86
CA LEU A 45 8.78 -7.26 3.60
C LEU A 45 8.01 -8.39 4.30
N ILE A 46 8.62 -9.58 4.47
CA ILE A 46 7.98 -10.74 5.12
C ILE A 46 7.53 -10.40 6.56
N PRO A 47 8.43 -10.09 7.51
CA PRO A 47 8.01 -9.76 8.89
C PRO A 47 7.19 -8.46 8.94
N GLN A 48 7.51 -7.48 8.10
CA GLN A 48 6.82 -6.20 8.05
C GLN A 48 5.34 -6.38 7.66
N SER A 49 5.05 -7.15 6.60
CA SER A 49 3.69 -7.38 6.13
C SER A 49 2.85 -8.17 7.14
N MET A 50 3.45 -9.15 7.82
CA MET A 50 2.80 -9.90 8.90
C MET A 50 2.42 -9.02 10.09
N ALA A 51 3.29 -8.07 10.47
CA ALA A 51 3.00 -7.09 11.50
C ALA A 51 1.86 -6.16 11.07
N TYR A 52 1.83 -5.74 9.80
CA TYR A 52 0.81 -4.86 9.25
C TYR A 52 -0.56 -5.55 9.09
N ALA A 53 -0.61 -6.85 8.79
CA ALA A 53 -1.86 -7.61 8.82
C ALA A 53 -2.44 -7.66 10.25
N SER A 54 -1.58 -7.89 11.24
CA SER A 54 -1.98 -7.85 12.65
C SER A 54 -2.50 -6.48 13.08
N LEU A 55 -1.92 -5.39 12.56
CA LEU A 55 -2.43 -4.02 12.80
C LEU A 55 -3.81 -3.78 12.17
N ALA A 56 -4.11 -4.48 11.07
CA ALA A 56 -5.40 -4.42 10.40
C ALA A 56 -6.45 -5.38 11.02
N GLY A 57 -6.17 -5.99 12.17
CA GLY A 57 -7.08 -6.94 12.82
C GLY A 57 -7.17 -8.30 12.14
N LEU A 58 -6.28 -8.61 11.19
CA LEU A 58 -6.27 -9.87 10.43
C LEU A 58 -5.16 -10.83 10.93
N PRO A 59 -5.32 -12.15 10.73
CA PRO A 59 -4.25 -13.10 10.97
C PRO A 59 -2.96 -12.74 10.19
N PRO A 60 -1.76 -12.88 10.80
CA PRO A 60 -0.50 -12.40 10.21
C PRO A 60 -0.21 -12.91 8.79
N TYR A 61 -0.59 -14.14 8.47
CA TYR A 61 -0.34 -14.74 7.16
C TYR A 61 -1.08 -14.03 6.01
N TYR A 62 -2.15 -13.27 6.28
CA TYR A 62 -2.78 -12.42 5.25
C TYR A 62 -1.85 -11.30 4.76
N GLY A 63 -0.87 -10.89 5.57
CA GLY A 63 0.17 -9.95 5.16
C GLY A 63 1.02 -10.50 4.02
N LEU A 64 1.25 -11.81 3.99
CA LEU A 64 1.98 -12.47 2.91
C LEU A 64 1.20 -12.44 1.60
N TYR A 65 -0.12 -12.64 1.66
CA TYR A 65 -0.98 -12.51 0.48
C TYR A 65 -1.01 -11.07 -0.05
N ALA A 66 -1.10 -10.09 0.85
CA ALA A 66 -1.11 -8.66 0.51
C ALA A 66 0.24 -8.15 -0.04
N SER A 67 1.35 -8.78 0.33
CA SER A 67 2.70 -8.39 -0.11
C SER A 67 3.22 -9.18 -1.32
N PHE A 68 2.53 -10.25 -1.72
CA PHE A 68 2.95 -11.06 -2.87
C PHE A 68 2.24 -10.64 -4.17
N LEU A 69 0.97 -11.00 -4.33
CA LEU A 69 0.27 -10.86 -5.61
C LEU A 69 0.04 -9.39 -6.01
N PRO A 70 -0.44 -8.49 -5.11
CA PRO A 70 -0.64 -7.08 -5.46
C PRO A 70 0.66 -6.38 -5.85
N VAL A 71 1.77 -6.67 -5.16
CA VAL A 71 3.08 -6.05 -5.42
C VAL A 71 3.65 -6.53 -6.75
N MET A 72 3.51 -7.82 -7.07
CA MET A 72 3.89 -8.38 -8.35
C MET A 72 3.12 -7.73 -9.51
N ILE A 73 1.81 -7.53 -9.36
CA ILE A 73 0.99 -6.84 -10.36
C ILE A 73 1.41 -5.37 -10.47
N ALA A 74 1.57 -4.68 -9.33
CA ALA A 74 1.95 -3.27 -9.28
C ALA A 74 3.32 -2.98 -9.92
N ALA A 75 4.27 -3.92 -9.86
CA ALA A 75 5.58 -3.78 -10.50
C ALA A 75 5.50 -3.55 -12.02
N PHE A 76 4.46 -4.06 -12.70
CA PHE A 76 4.26 -3.82 -14.14
C PHE A 76 3.66 -2.45 -14.44
N PHE A 77 2.84 -1.91 -13.53
CA PHE A 77 2.16 -0.62 -13.69
C PHE A 77 2.91 0.54 -13.03
N GLY A 78 4.01 0.27 -12.34
CA GLY A 78 4.86 1.27 -11.69
C GLY A 78 5.58 2.15 -12.70
N SER A 79 5.44 3.47 -12.56
CA SER A 79 6.15 4.46 -13.36
C SER A 79 7.63 4.64 -12.98
N SER A 80 8.05 4.08 -11.84
CA SER A 80 9.41 4.15 -11.31
C SER A 80 9.98 2.76 -11.05
N ARG A 81 11.22 2.52 -11.47
CA ARG A 81 11.94 1.24 -11.31
C ARG A 81 12.27 0.94 -9.85
N GLN A 82 12.44 1.98 -9.03
CA GLN A 82 12.81 1.86 -7.61
C GLN A 82 11.58 1.85 -6.68
N LEU A 83 10.37 1.99 -7.22
CA LEU A 83 9.16 2.03 -6.41
C LEU A 83 8.81 0.63 -5.89
N ALA A 84 9.07 0.39 -4.61
CA ALA A 84 8.53 -0.76 -3.90
C ALA A 84 7.13 -0.41 -3.37
N THR A 85 6.14 -1.23 -3.72
CA THR A 85 4.78 -1.14 -3.19
C THR A 85 4.54 -2.30 -2.21
N GLY A 86 3.54 -2.16 -1.35
CA GLY A 86 3.19 -3.19 -0.38
C GLY A 86 2.24 -2.67 0.69
N PRO A 87 1.86 -3.52 1.66
CA PRO A 87 1.11 -3.08 2.82
C PRO A 87 1.90 -2.03 3.61
N VAL A 88 1.18 -1.08 4.22
CA VAL A 88 1.76 0.02 5.01
C VAL A 88 1.02 0.12 6.34
N ALA A 89 1.75 0.37 7.43
CA ALA A 89 1.21 0.44 8.79
C ALA A 89 0.00 1.36 8.93
N VAL A 90 0.04 2.55 8.31
CA VAL A 90 -1.06 3.54 8.39
C VAL A 90 -2.34 3.01 7.75
N ILE A 91 -2.23 2.42 6.56
CA ILE A 91 -3.38 1.85 5.84
C ILE A 91 -3.96 0.67 6.64
N SER A 92 -3.11 -0.13 7.29
CA SER A 92 -3.55 -1.20 8.18
C SER A 92 -4.37 -0.67 9.36
N LEU A 93 -3.89 0.37 10.05
CA LEU A 93 -4.61 0.98 11.16
C LEU A 93 -5.94 1.61 10.71
N MET A 94 -5.96 2.26 9.54
CA MET A 94 -7.17 2.82 8.96
C MET A 94 -8.17 1.73 8.56
N THR A 95 -7.69 0.58 8.05
CA THR A 95 -8.51 -0.59 7.76
C THR A 95 -9.17 -1.11 9.04
N ALA A 96 -8.38 -1.27 10.12
CA ALA A 96 -8.92 -1.68 11.41
C ALA A 96 -9.98 -0.69 11.92
N ALA A 97 -9.68 0.61 11.92
CA ALA A 97 -10.61 1.65 12.36
C ALA A 97 -11.91 1.69 11.55
N ALA A 98 -11.86 1.39 10.25
CA ALA A 98 -13.06 1.35 9.39
C ALA A 98 -13.90 0.09 9.63
N LEU A 99 -13.26 -1.06 9.88
CA LEU A 99 -13.94 -2.35 9.97
C LEU A 99 -14.41 -2.69 11.39
N GLU A 100 -13.71 -2.23 12.42
CA GLU A 100 -14.02 -2.54 13.83
C GLU A 100 -15.47 -2.20 14.21
N PRO A 101 -16.01 -1.01 13.90
CA PRO A 101 -17.41 -0.69 14.21
C PRO A 101 -18.41 -1.55 13.43
N MET A 102 -18.05 -1.97 12.21
CA MET A 102 -18.92 -2.75 11.33
C MET A 102 -18.93 -4.24 11.68
N ALA A 103 -17.83 -4.73 12.26
CA ALA A 103 -17.69 -6.14 12.58
C ALA A 103 -18.51 -6.55 13.81
N ALA A 104 -18.83 -5.63 14.74
CA ALA A 104 -19.67 -5.87 15.93
C ALA A 104 -19.38 -7.19 16.67
N GLY A 105 -18.12 -7.65 16.67
CA GLY A 105 -17.73 -8.92 17.29
C GLY A 105 -18.01 -10.19 16.47
N ASN A 106 -18.32 -10.09 15.17
CA ASN A 106 -18.38 -11.22 14.23
C ASN A 106 -17.04 -11.40 13.49
N PRO A 107 -16.12 -12.23 14.00
CA PRO A 107 -14.81 -12.46 13.38
C PRO A 107 -14.89 -13.17 12.03
N GLU A 108 -15.94 -13.94 11.73
CA GLU A 108 -16.09 -14.62 10.44
C GLU A 108 -16.38 -13.62 9.31
N GLY A 109 -17.16 -12.57 9.62
CA GLY A 109 -17.45 -11.48 8.68
C GLY A 109 -16.29 -10.51 8.44
N TYR A 110 -15.35 -10.41 9.37
CA TYR A 110 -14.27 -9.41 9.33
C TYR A 110 -13.41 -9.53 8.07
N LEU A 111 -13.04 -10.76 7.70
CA LEU A 111 -12.27 -11.00 6.48
C LEU A 111 -13.04 -10.60 5.22
N ALA A 112 -14.33 -10.93 5.16
CA ALA A 112 -15.17 -10.58 4.01
C ALA A 112 -15.28 -9.06 3.86
N TYR A 113 -15.43 -8.33 4.97
CA TYR A 113 -15.43 -6.87 4.94
C TYR A 113 -14.08 -6.28 4.55
N ALA A 114 -12.97 -6.85 5.00
CA ALA A 114 -11.64 -6.41 4.59
C ALA A 114 -11.39 -6.59 3.09
N LEU A 115 -11.80 -7.74 2.53
CA LEU A 115 -11.71 -8.01 1.09
C LEU A 115 -12.62 -7.08 0.29
N LEU A 116 -13.84 -6.84 0.76
CA LEU A 116 -14.78 -5.91 0.12
C LEU A 116 -14.23 -4.48 0.14
N LEU A 117 -13.72 -4.03 1.28
CA LEU A 117 -13.11 -2.70 1.43
C LEU A 117 -11.92 -2.55 0.49
N ALA A 118 -11.03 -3.55 0.43
CA ALA A 118 -9.90 -3.55 -0.50
C ALA A 118 -10.35 -3.44 -1.97
N LEU A 119 -11.39 -4.18 -2.35
CA LEU A 119 -11.98 -4.10 -3.69
C LEU A 119 -12.58 -2.72 -3.98
N MET A 120 -13.36 -2.17 -3.05
CA MET A 120 -13.97 -0.85 -3.18
C MET A 120 -12.91 0.25 -3.31
N VAL A 121 -11.87 0.22 -2.48
CA VAL A 121 -10.74 1.15 -2.56
C VAL A 121 -10.01 1.01 -3.88
N GLY A 122 -9.77 -0.22 -4.36
CA GLY A 122 -9.14 -0.47 -5.65
C GLY A 122 -9.97 0.08 -6.82
N LEU A 123 -11.28 -0.18 -6.85
CA LEU A 123 -12.19 0.37 -7.86
C LEU A 123 -12.25 1.90 -7.81
N PHE A 124 -12.26 2.47 -6.62
CA PHE A 124 -12.24 3.92 -6.44
C PHE A 124 -10.92 4.52 -6.96
N GLN A 125 -9.77 3.93 -6.64
CA GLN A 125 -8.48 4.35 -7.16
C GLN A 125 -8.39 4.22 -8.69
N LEU A 126 -8.93 3.15 -9.27
CA LEU A 126 -9.01 2.98 -10.72
C LEU A 126 -9.89 4.06 -11.36
N ALA A 127 -11.03 4.40 -10.76
CA ALA A 127 -11.89 5.48 -11.23
C ALA A 127 -11.15 6.84 -11.18
N LEU A 128 -10.51 7.16 -10.06
CA LEU A 128 -9.69 8.39 -9.95
C LEU A 128 -8.56 8.43 -10.99
N GLY A 129 -7.90 7.29 -11.23
CA GLY A 129 -6.86 7.14 -12.24
C GLY A 129 -7.38 7.37 -13.66
N LEU A 130 -8.57 6.83 -13.98
CA LEU A 130 -9.24 7.00 -15.27
C LEU A 130 -9.56 8.48 -15.55
N PHE A 131 -10.02 9.20 -14.53
CA PHE A 131 -10.28 10.65 -14.61
C PHE A 131 -9.01 11.51 -14.46
N LYS A 132 -7.82 10.90 -14.36
CA LYS A 132 -6.53 11.59 -14.15
C LYS A 132 -6.54 12.53 -12.94
N LEU A 133 -7.28 12.17 -11.89
CA LEU A 133 -7.42 12.97 -10.67
C LEU A 133 -6.21 12.88 -9.74
N GLY A 134 -5.12 12.25 -10.17
CA GLY A 134 -3.83 12.29 -9.46
C GLY A 134 -3.30 13.71 -9.27
N VAL A 135 -3.65 14.65 -10.15
CA VAL A 135 -3.30 16.08 -10.00
C VAL A 135 -3.86 16.69 -8.71
N LEU A 136 -4.91 16.11 -8.13
CA LEU A 136 -5.45 16.58 -6.85
C LEU A 136 -4.46 16.38 -5.70
N VAL A 137 -3.56 15.40 -5.80
CA VAL A 137 -2.51 15.16 -4.80
C VAL A 137 -1.50 16.30 -4.79
N ASP A 138 -1.25 16.95 -5.93
CA ASP A 138 -0.33 18.09 -6.04
C ASP A 138 -0.84 19.34 -5.30
N PHE A 139 -2.14 19.39 -4.97
CA PHE A 139 -2.73 20.47 -4.17
C PHE A 139 -2.62 20.23 -2.65
N LEU A 140 -2.13 19.07 -2.22
CA LEU A 140 -1.87 18.83 -0.80
C LEU A 140 -0.64 19.63 -0.36
N SER A 141 -0.85 20.55 0.57
CA SER A 141 0.24 21.38 1.07
C SER A 141 1.23 20.55 1.89
N HIS A 142 2.51 20.91 1.80
CA HIS A 142 3.57 20.26 2.57
C HIS A 142 3.26 20.19 4.10
N PRO A 143 2.72 21.24 4.75
CA PRO A 143 2.32 21.15 6.16
C PRO A 143 1.26 20.09 6.46
N VAL A 144 0.29 19.87 5.57
CA VAL A 144 -0.76 18.85 5.75
C VAL A 144 -0.17 17.45 5.71
N VAL A 145 0.70 17.18 4.73
CA VAL A 145 1.39 15.88 4.61
C VAL A 145 2.28 15.61 5.82
N MET A 146 3.01 16.62 6.29
CA MET A 146 3.83 16.51 7.50
C MET A 146 2.99 16.28 8.75
N GLY A 147 1.89 17.00 8.93
CA GLY A 147 0.97 16.82 10.05
C GLY A 147 0.36 15.43 10.08
N PHE A 148 -0.13 14.94 8.94
CA PHE A 148 -0.66 13.59 8.79
C PHE A 148 0.40 12.52 9.12
N THR A 149 1.61 12.66 8.58
CA THR A 149 2.70 11.68 8.79
C THR A 149 3.15 11.64 10.25
N ASN A 150 3.25 12.81 10.92
CA ASN A 150 3.61 12.89 12.33
C ASN A 150 2.53 12.26 13.22
N ALA A 151 1.25 12.54 12.95
CA ALA A 151 0.14 11.92 13.67
C ALA A 151 0.13 10.40 13.49
N ALA A 152 0.31 9.93 12.25
CA ALA A 152 0.43 8.52 11.94
C ALA A 152 1.59 7.85 12.70
N ALA A 153 2.77 8.49 12.76
CA ALA A 153 3.91 7.98 13.51
C ALA A 153 3.61 7.83 15.01
N ILE A 154 2.95 8.82 15.62
CA ILE A 154 2.53 8.77 17.02
C ILE A 154 1.55 7.61 17.23
N ILE A 155 0.52 7.48 16.39
CA ILE A 155 -0.48 6.40 16.51
C ILE A 155 0.18 5.02 16.35
N ILE A 156 1.08 4.86 15.38
CA ILE A 156 1.81 3.60 15.20
C ILE A 156 2.65 3.29 16.44
N ALA A 157 3.42 4.25 16.95
CA ALA A 157 4.25 4.05 18.13
C ALA A 157 3.42 3.67 19.36
N THR A 158 2.32 4.38 19.62
CA THR A 158 1.43 4.09 20.75
C THR A 158 0.73 2.74 20.61
N SER A 159 0.33 2.35 19.39
CA SER A 159 -0.30 1.05 19.12
C SER A 159 0.61 -0.15 19.41
N GLN A 160 1.93 0.05 19.48
CA GLN A 160 2.88 -1.03 19.82
C GLN A 160 3.23 -1.11 21.30
N LEU A 161 2.88 -0.12 22.14
CA LEU A 161 3.28 -0.09 23.56
C LEU A 161 2.75 -1.29 24.34
N GLY A 162 1.51 -1.71 24.12
CA GLY A 162 0.94 -2.89 24.78
C GLY A 162 1.75 -4.17 24.51
N LYS A 163 2.18 -4.35 23.25
CA LYS A 163 3.03 -5.50 22.87
C LYS A 163 4.43 -5.42 23.47
N LEU A 164 5.00 -4.22 23.56
CA LEU A 164 6.34 -3.99 24.12
C LEU A 164 6.39 -4.30 25.62
N PHE A 165 5.38 -3.85 26.36
CA PHE A 165 5.29 -4.04 27.82
C PHE A 165 4.58 -5.34 28.23
N GLY A 166 4.07 -6.11 27.27
CA GLY A 166 3.34 -7.36 27.54
C GLY A 166 1.98 -7.15 28.23
N VAL A 167 1.37 -5.98 28.08
CA VAL A 167 0.09 -5.63 28.68
C VAL A 167 -1.02 -5.59 27.64
N SER A 168 -2.19 -6.14 28.00
CA SER A 168 -3.39 -6.01 27.18
C SER A 168 -4.02 -4.64 27.44
N VAL A 169 -4.07 -3.79 26.42
CA VAL A 169 -4.75 -2.49 26.50
C VAL A 169 -6.23 -2.73 26.27
N GLU A 170 -7.04 -2.48 27.29
CA GLU A 170 -8.49 -2.48 27.16
C GLU A 170 -8.89 -1.33 26.24
N LYS A 171 -9.64 -1.63 25.17
CA LYS A 171 -10.15 -0.60 24.27
C LYS A 171 -11.29 0.11 24.99
N ALA A 172 -11.16 1.42 25.20
CA ALA A 172 -12.23 2.23 25.77
C ALA A 172 -13.48 2.15 24.88
N GLU A 173 -14.67 1.98 25.48
CA GLU A 173 -15.96 2.03 24.78
C GLU A 173 -16.30 3.47 24.34
N HIS A 174 -15.71 3.96 23.25
CA HIS A 174 -16.10 5.23 22.63
C HIS A 174 -16.16 5.10 21.11
#